data_AF-A0A7S4KZW9-F1
#
_entry.id   AF-A0A7S4KZW9-F1
#
_cell.length_a   1.000
_cell.length_b   1.000
_cell.length_c   1.000
_cell.angle_alpha   90.00
_cell.angle_beta   90.00
_cell.angle_gamma   90.00
#
_symmetry.space_group_name_H-M   'P 1'
#
loop_
_entity.id
_entity.type
_entity.pdbx_description
1 polymer ?
#
loop_
_entity_poly.entity_id
_entity_poly.type
_entity_poly.pdbx_seq_one_letter_code
_entity_poly.pdbx_strand_id
1 'polypeptide(L)'
;MSGEVNLTLLPELLEEIHLNNNFFCGEICLTRLPGGLELLDLSKNMFRGNIDLTSLPAGLVTLLLHNNSFLGWTDFRRLPQEIESFNVSNTGLEGTVYVPADLFDEFHVENSNVEKFSAVNA
;
A
#
# COMPACT_ATOMS: atom_id res chain seq x y z
N MET A 1 -6.22 -0.16 19.26
CA MET A 1 -6.88 1.17 19.10
C MET A 1 -7.96 1.06 18.03
N SER A 2 -8.93 1.96 17.99
CA SER A 2 -10.03 1.97 17.01
C SER A 2 -10.39 3.40 16.62
N GLY A 3 -10.98 3.58 15.44
CA GLY A 3 -11.38 4.90 14.91
C GLY A 3 -10.79 5.16 13.53
N GLU A 4 -11.07 6.34 13.01
CA GLU A 4 -10.50 6.81 11.74
C GLU A 4 -9.11 7.39 11.94
N VAL A 5 -8.26 7.28 10.92
CA VAL A 5 -6.89 7.79 10.93
C VAL A 5 -6.76 8.86 9.85
N ASN A 6 -6.17 10.00 10.20
CA ASN A 6 -5.85 11.05 9.24
C ASN A 6 -4.34 11.14 9.03
N LEU A 7 -3.86 10.71 7.85
CA LEU A 7 -2.45 10.77 7.46
C LEU A 7 -2.07 12.07 6.72
N THR A 8 -3.01 13.00 6.53
CA THR A 8 -2.78 14.20 5.70
C THR A 8 -2.05 15.35 6.41
N LEU A 9 -1.81 15.20 7.72
CA LEU A 9 -1.19 16.20 8.59
C LEU A 9 -0.10 15.54 9.46
N LEU A 10 0.84 14.87 8.81
CA LEU A 10 1.97 14.22 9.47
C LEU A 10 3.22 15.13 9.46
N PRO A 11 4.15 14.98 10.42
CA PRO A 11 5.43 15.68 10.39
C PRO A 11 6.23 15.34 9.13
N GLU A 12 6.91 16.34 8.54
CA GLU A 12 7.66 16.16 7.28
C GLU A 12 8.84 15.18 7.38
N LEU A 13 9.43 15.06 8.57
CA LEU A 13 10.59 14.19 8.84
C LEU A 13 10.20 12.77 9.28
N LEU A 14 8.93 12.39 9.13
CA LEU A 14 8.49 11.05 9.51
C LEU A 14 8.89 10.04 8.44
N GLU A 15 9.67 9.04 8.84
CA GLU A 15 10.23 8.01 7.96
C GLU A 15 9.43 6.70 8.00
N GLU A 16 8.79 6.39 9.14
CA GLU A 16 8.05 5.14 9.32
C GLU A 16 6.70 5.35 10.00
N ILE A 17 5.69 4.65 9.50
CA ILE A 17 4.34 4.60 10.09
C ILE A 17 3.95 3.14 10.32
N HIS A 18 3.79 2.78 11.59
CA HIS A 18 3.34 1.45 12.03
C HIS A 18 1.96 1.56 12.70
N LEU A 19 0.90 1.22 11.97
CA LEU A 19 -0.48 1.22 12.48
C LEU A 19 -1.13 -0.17 12.45
N ASN A 20 -0.33 -1.19 12.16
CA ASN A 20 -0.79 -2.55 11.98
C ASN A 20 -1.39 -3.20 13.24
N ASN A 21 -2.17 -4.27 13.05
CA ASN A 21 -2.79 -5.06 14.12
C ASN A 21 -3.67 -4.21 15.06
N ASN A 22 -4.53 -3.39 14.48
CA ASN A 22 -5.47 -2.55 15.20
C ASN A 22 -6.91 -2.74 14.67
N PHE A 23 -7.83 -1.95 15.20
CA PHE A 23 -9.22 -1.90 14.77
C PHE A 23 -9.53 -0.54 14.12
N PHE A 24 -8.55 0.08 13.46
CA PHE A 24 -8.79 1.32 12.71
C PHE A 24 -9.71 1.04 11.53
N CYS A 25 -10.56 2.02 11.20
CA CYS A 25 -11.58 1.88 10.17
C CYS A 25 -11.76 3.17 9.39
N GLY A 26 -12.68 3.16 8.44
CA GLY A 26 -12.90 4.30 7.55
C GLY A 26 -11.98 4.28 6.35
N GLU A 27 -12.07 5.34 5.55
CA GLU A 27 -11.25 5.54 4.36
C GLU A 27 -9.91 6.17 4.74
N ILE A 28 -8.89 5.95 3.91
CA ILE A 28 -7.53 6.46 4.16
C ILE A 28 -7.01 7.22 2.95
N CYS A 29 -6.47 8.41 3.17
CA CYS A 29 -5.87 9.23 2.13
C CYS A 29 -4.35 9.01 2.12
N LEU A 30 -3.84 8.39 1.05
CA LEU A 30 -2.41 8.10 0.87
C LEU A 30 -1.69 9.13 -0.02
N THR A 31 -2.38 10.18 -0.48
CA THR A 31 -1.84 11.16 -1.45
C THR A 31 -1.10 12.33 -0.82
N ARG A 32 -1.01 12.38 0.51
CA ARG A 32 -0.38 13.47 1.28
C ARG A 32 0.59 12.95 2.33
N LEU A 33 1.25 11.82 2.04
CA LEU A 33 2.26 11.24 2.91
C LEU A 33 3.54 12.10 2.93
N PRO A 34 4.31 12.10 4.02
CA PRO A 34 5.60 12.79 4.10
C PRO A 34 6.56 12.33 3.00
N GLY A 35 7.32 13.26 2.44
CA GLY A 35 8.23 12.96 1.32
C GLY A 35 9.38 12.01 1.68
N GLY A 36 9.78 11.97 2.95
CA GLY A 36 10.82 11.08 3.47
C GLY A 36 10.30 9.75 4.03
N LEU A 37 9.02 9.41 3.82
CA LEU A 37 8.46 8.16 4.32
C LEU A 37 9.01 6.96 3.54
N GLU A 38 9.60 6.00 4.26
CA GLU A 38 10.21 4.78 3.73
C GLU A 38 9.35 3.54 4.02
N LEU A 39 8.58 3.55 5.13
CA LEU A 39 7.73 2.43 5.53
C LEU A 39 6.32 2.87 5.91
N LEU A 40 5.32 2.21 5.33
CA LEU A 40 3.93 2.32 5.71
C LEU A 40 3.31 0.93 5.94
N ASP A 41 3.01 0.61 7.20
CA ASP A 41 2.28 -0.60 7.58
C ASP A 41 0.89 -0.26 8.16
N LEU A 42 -0.15 -0.49 7.33
CA LEU A 42 -1.56 -0.37 7.69
C LEU A 42 -2.24 -1.73 7.86
N SER A 43 -1.48 -2.82 7.80
CA SER A 43 -2.02 -4.17 7.72
C SER A 43 -2.86 -4.58 8.92
N LYS A 44 -3.77 -5.54 8.73
CA LYS A 44 -4.60 -6.10 9.81
C LYS A 44 -5.37 -5.02 10.57
N ASN A 45 -6.17 -4.28 9.82
CA ASN A 45 -7.11 -3.27 10.29
C ASN A 45 -8.48 -3.48 9.61
N MET A 46 -9.39 -2.52 9.74
CA MET A 46 -10.69 -2.48 9.09
C MET A 46 -10.82 -1.25 8.18
N PHE A 47 -9.69 -0.75 7.63
CA PHE A 47 -9.74 0.32 6.63
C PHE A 47 -10.51 -0.16 5.40
N ARG A 48 -11.27 0.74 4.78
CA ARG A 48 -12.19 0.43 3.69
C ARG A 48 -12.13 1.48 2.59
N GLY A 49 -12.85 1.21 1.51
CA GLY A 49 -12.96 2.13 0.37
C GLY A 49 -11.81 1.97 -0.62
N ASN A 50 -11.80 2.84 -1.62
CA ASN A 50 -10.78 2.88 -2.64
C ASN A 50 -9.51 3.56 -2.13
N ILE A 51 -8.37 3.22 -2.74
CA ILE A 51 -7.08 3.83 -2.44
C ILE A 51 -6.47 4.44 -3.70
N ASP A 52 -5.71 5.52 -3.51
CA ASP A 52 -4.92 6.14 -4.57
C ASP A 52 -3.43 5.97 -4.24
N LEU A 53 -2.77 5.12 -5.03
CA LEU A 53 -1.33 4.83 -4.92
C LEU A 53 -0.48 5.68 -5.87
N THR A 54 -1.06 6.65 -6.57
CA THR A 54 -0.36 7.41 -7.63
C THR A 54 0.54 8.53 -7.11
N SER A 55 0.44 8.85 -5.83
CA SER A 55 1.17 9.95 -5.17
C SER A 55 1.98 9.47 -3.96
N LEU A 56 2.44 8.22 -3.98
CA LEU A 56 3.30 7.68 -2.92
C LEU A 56 4.67 8.39 -2.92
N PRO A 57 5.31 8.53 -1.74
CA PRO A 57 6.67 9.06 -1.62
C PRO A 57 7.66 8.24 -2.45
N ALA A 58 8.58 8.92 -3.14
CA ALA A 58 9.51 8.28 -4.07
C ALA A 58 10.49 7.30 -3.38
N GLY A 59 10.81 7.54 -2.10
CA GLY A 59 11.67 6.68 -1.29
C GLY A 59 10.93 5.61 -0.50
N LEU A 60 9.63 5.37 -0.76
CA LEU A 60 8.89 4.34 -0.04
C LEU A 60 9.40 2.95 -0.46
N VAL A 61 9.91 2.19 0.51
CA VAL A 61 10.49 0.85 0.34
C VAL A 61 9.48 -0.24 0.70
N THR A 62 8.68 -0.01 1.73
CA THR A 62 7.73 -1.00 2.27
C THR A 62 6.32 -0.45 2.33
N LEU A 63 5.37 -1.14 1.67
CA LEU A 63 3.95 -0.81 1.70
C LEU A 63 3.10 -2.05 2.02
N LEU A 64 2.55 -2.11 3.24
CA LEU A 64 1.76 -3.23 3.73
C LEU A 64 0.32 -2.79 4.00
N LEU A 65 -0.61 -3.22 3.14
CA LEU A 65 -2.04 -2.90 3.19
C LEU A 65 -2.92 -4.12 3.47
N HIS A 66 -2.32 -5.31 3.51
CA HIS A 66 -3.01 -6.58 3.58
C HIS A 66 -3.92 -6.73 4.81
N ASN A 67 -4.91 -7.63 4.72
CA ASN A 67 -5.93 -7.84 5.75
C ASN A 67 -6.64 -6.52 6.12
N ASN A 68 -7.22 -5.87 5.12
CA ASN A 68 -8.11 -4.73 5.25
C ASN A 68 -9.32 -4.92 4.34
N SER A 69 -10.33 -4.05 4.45
CA SER A 69 -11.52 -4.04 3.60
C SER A 69 -11.42 -3.04 2.44
N PHE A 70 -10.21 -2.74 1.97
CA PHE A 70 -10.00 -1.92 0.76
C PHE A 70 -10.63 -2.59 -0.45
N LEU A 71 -11.14 -1.79 -1.38
CA LEU A 71 -11.86 -2.29 -2.55
C LEU A 71 -11.68 -1.40 -3.78
N GLY A 72 -11.99 -1.97 -4.94
CA GLY A 72 -12.08 -1.25 -6.20
C GLY A 72 -10.78 -1.18 -6.99
N TRP A 73 -10.91 -0.68 -8.22
CA TRP A 73 -9.81 -0.58 -9.15
C TRP A 73 -8.72 0.38 -8.64
N THR A 74 -7.47 -0.07 -8.71
CA THR A 74 -6.28 0.66 -8.24
C THR A 74 -5.22 0.69 -9.33
N ASP A 75 -4.61 1.86 -9.52
CA ASP A 75 -3.50 2.04 -10.47
C ASP A 75 -2.15 1.72 -9.80
N PHE A 76 -1.56 0.58 -10.16
CA PHE A 76 -0.24 0.16 -9.65
C PHE A 76 0.93 0.63 -10.53
N ARG A 77 0.70 1.37 -11.63
CA ARG A 77 1.77 1.79 -12.57
C ARG A 77 2.70 2.86 -12.00
N ARG A 78 2.34 3.46 -10.86
CA ARG A 78 3.05 4.55 -10.19
C ARG A 78 3.62 4.14 -8.84
N LEU A 79 3.71 2.83 -8.57
CA LEU A 79 4.44 2.35 -7.40
C LEU A 79 5.88 2.90 -7.44
N PRO A 80 6.43 3.38 -6.31
CA PRO A 80 7.80 3.87 -6.22
C PRO A 80 8.81 2.82 -6.69
N GLN A 81 9.87 3.30 -7.35
CA GLN A 81 10.92 2.43 -7.88
C GLN A 81 11.68 1.69 -6.77
N GLU A 82 11.78 2.29 -5.58
CA GLU A 82 12.48 1.73 -4.42
C GLU A 82 11.62 0.72 -3.63
N ILE A 83 10.38 0.41 -4.05
CA ILE A 83 9.58 -0.61 -3.36
C ILE A 83 10.28 -1.97 -3.49
N GLU A 84 10.62 -2.53 -2.33
CA GLU A 84 11.16 -3.88 -2.18
C GLU A 84 10.14 -4.82 -1.57
N SER A 85 9.22 -4.33 -0.72
CA SER A 85 8.17 -5.14 -0.09
C SER A 85 6.79 -4.53 -0.27
N PHE A 86 5.87 -5.29 -0.85
CA PHE A 86 4.53 -4.83 -1.18
C PHE A 86 3.49 -5.90 -0.89
N ASN A 87 2.48 -5.59 -0.08
CA ASN A 87 1.46 -6.57 0.26
C ASN A 87 0.05 -5.98 0.29
N VAL A 88 -0.77 -6.41 -0.66
CA VAL A 88 -2.21 -6.10 -0.75
C VAL A 88 -3.06 -7.37 -0.66
N SER A 89 -2.48 -8.49 -0.23
CA SER A 89 -3.21 -9.74 -0.05
C SER A 89 -4.39 -9.57 0.90
N ASN A 90 -5.44 -10.39 0.72
CA ASN A 90 -6.64 -10.35 1.55
C ASN A 90 -7.29 -8.95 1.58
N THR A 91 -7.52 -8.39 0.39
CA THR A 91 -8.27 -7.15 0.16
C THR A 91 -9.22 -7.35 -1.04
N GLY A 92 -10.15 -6.43 -1.26
CA GLY A 92 -10.98 -6.38 -2.46
C GLY A 92 -10.42 -5.51 -3.58
N LEU A 93 -9.13 -5.16 -3.52
CA LEU A 93 -8.49 -4.33 -4.55
C LEU A 93 -8.42 -5.08 -5.87
N GLU A 94 -8.56 -4.32 -6.95
CA GLU A 94 -8.57 -4.83 -8.32
C GLU A 94 -7.55 -4.07 -9.16
N GLY A 95 -6.98 -4.73 -10.17
CA GLY A 95 -6.06 -4.10 -11.11
C GLY A 95 -4.94 -5.02 -11.50
N THR A 96 -3.91 -4.45 -12.12
CA THR A 96 -2.78 -5.20 -12.64
C THR A 96 -1.48 -4.60 -12.12
N VAL A 97 -0.61 -5.43 -11.58
CA VAL A 97 0.74 -5.05 -11.14
C VAL A 97 1.79 -5.84 -11.94
N TYR A 98 2.79 -5.12 -12.43
CA TYR A 98 3.97 -5.68 -13.09
C TYR A 98 5.14 -5.57 -12.13
N VAL A 99 5.77 -6.70 -11.83
CA VAL A 99 6.79 -6.82 -10.78
C VAL A 99 8.12 -7.24 -11.40
N PRO A 100 9.25 -6.60 -11.05
CA PRO A 100 10.58 -7.09 -11.39
C PRO A 100 10.75 -8.57 -11.01
N ALA A 101 11.42 -9.35 -11.86
CA ALA A 101 11.49 -10.80 -11.67
C ALA A 101 12.18 -11.22 -10.34
N ASP A 102 13.12 -10.42 -9.87
CA ASP A 102 13.84 -10.57 -8.61
C ASP A 102 13.04 -10.22 -7.36
N LEU A 103 11.98 -9.40 -7.51
CA LEU A 103 11.07 -9.00 -6.42
C LEU A 103 9.72 -9.73 -6.46
N PHE A 104 9.55 -10.72 -7.35
CA PHE A 104 8.25 -11.34 -7.58
C PHE A 104 7.64 -11.98 -6.32
N ASP A 105 8.48 -12.54 -5.44
CA ASP A 105 8.07 -13.17 -4.19
C ASP A 105 7.79 -12.16 -3.07
N GLU A 106 8.31 -10.94 -3.17
CA GLU A 106 8.10 -9.85 -2.18
C GLU A 106 6.79 -9.07 -2.42
N PHE A 107 6.14 -9.32 -3.58
CA PHE A 107 4.86 -8.73 -3.95
C PHE A 107 3.72 -9.72 -3.71
N HIS A 108 2.96 -9.50 -2.64
CA HIS A 108 1.87 -10.37 -2.22
C HIS A 108 0.51 -9.78 -2.62
N VAL A 109 -0.25 -10.54 -3.43
CA VAL A 109 -1.58 -10.16 -3.94
C VAL A 109 -2.63 -11.25 -3.72
N GLU A 110 -2.30 -12.30 -2.97
CA GLU A 110 -3.13 -13.47 -2.77
C GLU A 110 -4.48 -13.08 -2.13
N ASN A 111 -5.56 -13.74 -2.50
CA ASN A 111 -6.91 -13.39 -2.01
C ASN A 111 -7.30 -11.92 -2.25
N SER A 112 -6.86 -11.34 -3.37
CA SER A 112 -7.37 -10.09 -3.93
C SER A 112 -7.83 -10.30 -5.38
N ASN A 113 -8.34 -9.25 -6.02
CA ASN A 113 -8.64 -9.26 -7.46
C ASN A 113 -7.51 -8.62 -8.29
N VAL A 114 -6.31 -8.51 -7.72
CA VAL A 114 -5.13 -7.98 -8.40
C VAL A 114 -4.42 -9.08 -9.18
N GLU A 115 -4.21 -8.84 -10.47
CA GLU A 115 -3.41 -9.69 -11.32
C GLU A 115 -1.93 -9.29 -11.22
N LYS A 116 -1.06 -10.24 -10.82
CA LYS A 116 0.39 -10.05 -10.71
C LYS A 116 1.11 -10.70 -11.88
N PHE A 117 1.86 -9.91 -12.64
CA PHE A 117 2.70 -10.37 -13.74
C PHE A 117 4.17 -10.05 -13.47
N SER A 118 5.06 -10.94 -13.92
CA SER A 118 6.48 -10.63 -13.97
C SER A 118 6.72 -9.66 -15.13
N ALA A 119 7.41 -8.56 -14.86
CA ALA A 119 7.93 -7.70 -15.91
C ALA A 119 9.11 -8.43 -16.56
N VAL A 120 8.87 -9.03 -17.74
CA VAL A 120 9.97 -9.53 -18.56
C VAL A 120 10.73 -8.31 -19.05
N ASN A 121 12.00 -8.19 -18.65
CA ASN A 121 12.92 -7.11 -19.05
C ASN A 121 12.68 -6.71 -20.52
N ALA A 122 12.24 -5.48 -20.75
CA ALA A 122 12.25 -4.84 -22.06
C ALA A 122 13.69 -4.42 -22.43
#